data_AF-A0A6I1GF02-F1
#
_entry.id   AF-A0A6I1GF02-F1
#
_cell.length_a   1.000
_cell.length_b   1.000
_cell.length_c   1.000
_cell.angle_alpha   90.00
_cell.angle_beta   90.00
_cell.angle_gamma   90.00
#
_symmetry.space_group_name_H-M   'P 1'
#
loop_
_entity.id
_entity.type
_entity.pdbx_description
1 polymer ?
#
loop_
_entity_poly.entity_id
_entity_poly.type
_entity_poly.pdbx_seq_one_letter_code
_entity_poly.pdbx_strand_id
1 'polypeptide(L)'
;MKRSMLISGALAVALVAALGVGAALTISNDKGNAGGNAAPHAATGAASKTAGTAAENTATTTGQTVEMTADYPGYGSPAKAVAAADLVVTGVPLGSRETILYPEIDFTSGTPETNPQYGLTWDDIDMDAMGVPITVTRVRVTRVIKGAVKVGDVIEVAQVGGTDVDGTVVRERNTVLLSEATAAASAAGRSAPSGFLLLLSDSGNGTYDAINPEEGVLAVDSAGAVSMLSESTRKSPVGATLAEYEAAAR
;
A
#
# COMPACT_ATOMS: atom_id res chain seq x y z
N MET A 1 10.19 33.51 1.20
CA MET A 1 8.92 33.05 0.59
C MET A 1 8.98 31.54 0.48
N LYS A 2 8.18 30.83 1.28
CA LYS A 2 8.10 29.36 1.30
C LYS A 2 7.48 28.89 -0.01
N ARG A 3 8.22 28.16 -0.86
CA ARG A 3 7.64 27.42 -1.98
C ARG A 3 7.06 26.13 -1.42
N SER A 4 5.76 26.16 -1.17
CA SER A 4 4.95 24.95 -1.00
C SER A 4 4.91 24.29 -2.37
N MET A 5 5.68 23.22 -2.59
CA MET A 5 5.43 22.34 -3.74
C MET A 5 4.12 21.63 -3.43
N LEU A 6 3.05 22.08 -4.09
CA LEU A 6 1.82 21.34 -4.19
C LEU A 6 2.14 20.03 -4.92
N ILE A 7 2.25 18.94 -4.19
CA ILE A 7 1.82 17.63 -4.70
C ILE A 7 0.30 17.78 -4.75
N SER A 8 -0.14 18.41 -5.83
CA SER A 8 -1.47 18.98 -6.02
C SER A 8 -2.46 17.83 -6.20
N GLY A 9 -3.61 17.92 -5.52
CA GLY A 9 -4.87 17.15 -5.58
C GLY A 9 -5.09 15.90 -6.45
N ALA A 10 -4.36 15.67 -7.54
CA ALA A 10 -4.51 14.59 -8.50
C ALA A 10 -4.34 13.19 -7.90
N LEU A 11 -3.35 13.00 -7.02
CA LEU A 11 -3.11 11.70 -6.37
C LEU A 11 -4.25 11.30 -5.40
N ALA A 12 -5.02 12.28 -4.91
CA ALA A 12 -6.21 12.04 -4.08
C ALA A 12 -7.48 11.71 -4.89
N VAL A 13 -7.58 12.20 -6.13
CA VAL A 13 -8.73 11.92 -7.00
C VAL A 13 -8.65 10.50 -7.59
N ALA A 14 -7.45 10.05 -7.95
CA ALA A 14 -7.27 8.74 -8.58
C ALA A 14 -7.64 7.56 -7.65
N LEU A 15 -7.32 7.67 -6.37
CA LEU A 15 -7.49 6.59 -5.41
C LEU A 15 -8.95 6.46 -4.91
N VAL A 16 -9.71 7.56 -4.85
CA VAL A 16 -11.14 7.54 -4.47
C VAL A 16 -12.00 6.81 -5.52
N ALA A 17 -11.60 6.86 -6.80
CA ALA A 17 -12.26 6.10 -7.88
C ALA A 17 -11.88 4.60 -7.87
N ALA A 18 -10.66 4.27 -7.43
CA ALA A 18 -10.16 2.88 -7.38
C ALA A 18 -10.55 2.10 -6.11
N LEU A 19 -10.80 2.79 -4.98
CA LEU A 19 -10.98 2.14 -3.66
C LEU A 19 -12.41 1.68 -3.32
N GLY A 20 -13.39 1.90 -4.19
CA GLY A 20 -14.79 1.67 -3.82
C GLY A 20 -15.27 2.60 -2.69
N VAL A 21 -16.58 2.61 -2.46
CA VAL A 21 -17.27 3.65 -1.68
C VAL A 21 -16.78 3.73 -0.22
N GLY A 22 -16.05 4.79 0.14
CA GLY A 22 -15.88 5.21 1.55
C GLY A 22 -14.51 5.69 2.03
N ALA A 23 -13.45 5.64 1.20
CA ALA A 23 -12.09 6.01 1.64
C ALA A 23 -11.74 7.49 1.38
N ALA A 24 -11.12 8.16 2.36
CA ALA A 24 -10.52 9.50 2.22
C ALA A 24 -8.98 9.38 2.27
N LEU A 25 -8.28 10.05 1.34
CA LEU A 25 -6.81 9.98 1.22
C LEU A 25 -6.13 11.22 1.82
N THR A 26 -5.06 11.00 2.59
CA THR A 26 -4.10 12.03 3.02
C THR A 26 -2.68 11.61 2.65
N ILE A 27 -1.94 12.43 1.91
CA ILE A 27 -0.54 12.19 1.53
C ILE A 27 0.35 13.01 2.46
N SER A 28 1.36 12.39 3.04
CA SER A 28 2.35 13.08 3.88
C SER A 28 3.75 12.80 3.36
N ASN A 29 4.44 13.86 2.92
CA ASN A 29 5.87 13.77 2.65
C ASN A 29 6.62 13.81 3.97
N ASP A 30 7.01 12.66 4.50
CA ASP A 30 8.08 12.66 5.49
C ASP A 30 9.41 12.88 4.76
N LYS A 31 10.03 14.04 4.99
CA LYS A 31 11.42 14.25 4.57
C LYS A 31 12.29 13.48 5.56
N GLY A 32 12.37 12.17 5.36
CA GLY A 32 13.22 11.27 6.12
C GLY A 32 14.67 11.77 6.08
N ASN A 33 15.13 12.30 7.21
CA ASN A 33 16.51 12.65 7.48
C ASN A 33 17.35 11.37 7.50
N ALA A 34 18.09 11.12 6.42
CA ALA A 34 19.14 10.11 6.41
C ALA A 34 20.29 10.55 7.34
N GLY A 35 20.47 9.88 8.48
CA GLY A 35 21.61 10.13 9.35
C GLY A 35 21.63 9.27 10.61
N GLY A 36 22.31 8.13 10.53
CA GLY A 36 22.62 7.29 11.70
C GLY A 36 23.70 7.89 12.61
N ASN A 37 23.53 7.63 13.92
CA ASN A 37 24.49 7.61 15.03
C ASN A 37 25.78 8.45 14.98
N ALA A 38 25.82 9.52 15.79
CA ALA A 38 26.95 9.82 16.69
C ALA A 38 26.50 10.79 17.81
N ALA A 39 26.73 10.42 19.08
CA ALA A 39 26.49 11.25 20.27
C ALA A 39 27.70 12.21 20.53
N PRO A 40 27.68 13.08 21.55
CA PRO A 40 27.59 14.53 21.40
C PRO A 40 28.87 15.29 21.80
N HIS A 41 29.12 16.47 21.22
CA HIS A 41 29.92 17.51 21.90
C HIS A 41 29.53 18.93 21.45
N ALA A 42 29.38 19.80 22.45
CA ALA A 42 29.13 21.22 22.33
C ALA A 42 30.38 21.99 21.89
N ALA A 43 30.21 23.04 21.07
CA ALA A 43 30.68 24.41 21.32
C ALA A 43 30.62 25.30 20.05
N THR A 44 30.03 26.49 20.23
CA THR A 44 30.44 27.81 19.70
C THR A 44 30.74 28.04 18.21
N GLY A 45 29.98 28.99 17.62
CA GLY A 45 30.59 30.21 17.11
C GLY A 45 30.66 30.44 15.59
N ALA A 46 30.12 31.60 15.21
CA ALA A 46 30.51 32.49 14.11
C ALA A 46 30.08 32.19 12.66
N ALA A 47 29.57 33.25 12.05
CA ALA A 47 29.09 33.39 10.69
C ALA A 47 30.21 33.36 9.64
N SER A 48 29.89 32.90 8.42
CA SER A 48 30.48 33.46 7.21
C SER A 48 29.57 33.24 6.01
N LYS A 49 29.17 34.34 5.37
CA LYS A 49 28.56 34.37 4.03
C LYS A 49 29.71 34.29 3.01
N THR A 50 29.69 33.28 2.16
CA THR A 50 30.42 33.34 0.88
C THR A 50 29.54 32.76 -0.21
N ALA A 51 29.32 33.58 -1.23
CA ALA A 51 28.57 33.26 -2.44
C ALA A 51 29.24 32.09 -3.19
N GLY A 52 28.42 31.11 -3.58
CA GLY A 52 28.80 29.98 -4.41
C GLY A 52 27.80 29.83 -5.55
N THR A 53 28.28 30.15 -6.74
CA THR A 53 27.89 29.71 -8.08
C THR A 53 26.68 28.78 -8.19
N ALA A 54 25.68 29.20 -8.97
CA ALA A 54 24.56 28.36 -9.41
C ALA A 54 25.08 27.21 -10.27
N ALA A 55 25.27 26.05 -9.65
CA ALA A 55 25.27 24.77 -10.33
C ALA A 55 23.82 24.26 -10.28
N GLU A 56 23.21 24.17 -11.45
CA GLU A 56 21.94 23.50 -11.69
C GLU A 56 22.18 21.99 -11.48
N ASN A 57 22.06 21.55 -10.22
CA ASN A 57 22.06 20.14 -9.90
C ASN A 57 20.66 19.60 -10.25
N THR A 58 20.51 19.11 -11.47
CA THR A 58 19.53 18.09 -11.82
C THR A 58 19.96 16.79 -11.15
N ALA A 59 19.88 16.75 -9.81
CA ALA A 59 20.02 15.53 -9.06
C ALA A 59 18.65 14.85 -9.05
N THR A 60 18.45 13.91 -9.96
CA THR A 60 17.44 12.85 -9.81
C THR A 60 17.64 12.27 -8.40
N THR A 61 16.74 12.62 -7.48
CA THR A 61 16.82 12.14 -6.10
C THR A 61 16.20 10.75 -6.08
N THR A 62 16.93 9.77 -6.62
CA THR A 62 16.65 8.36 -6.43
C THR A 62 16.67 8.09 -4.91
N GLY A 63 15.54 7.69 -4.35
CA GLY A 63 15.44 7.28 -2.94
C GLY A 63 14.62 8.19 -2.02
N GLN A 64 13.73 9.05 -2.52
CA GLN A 64 12.68 9.59 -1.66
C GLN A 64 11.62 8.52 -1.43
N THR A 65 11.29 8.28 -0.15
CA THR A 65 10.13 7.47 0.24
C THR A 65 8.98 8.42 0.59
N VAL A 66 7.83 8.25 -0.04
CA VAL A 66 6.60 8.99 0.25
C VAL A 66 5.59 8.06 0.89
N GLU A 67 4.99 8.50 2.00
CA GLU A 67 3.91 7.75 2.65
C GLU A 67 2.53 8.22 2.19
N MET A 68 1.70 7.25 1.85
CA MET A 68 0.27 7.42 1.58
C MET A 68 -0.55 6.92 2.77
N THR A 69 -1.73 7.49 2.97
CA THR A 69 -2.70 7.02 3.97
C THR A 69 -4.09 7.17 3.40
N ALA A 70 -4.82 6.06 3.32
CA ALA A 70 -6.26 6.10 3.04
C ALA A 70 -7.08 5.61 4.24
N ASP A 71 -8.30 6.15 4.37
CA ASP A 71 -9.26 5.74 5.40
C ASP A 71 -9.97 4.45 4.99
N TYR A 72 -9.35 3.32 5.32
CA TYR A 72 -9.95 1.99 5.13
C TYR A 72 -10.91 1.63 6.26
N PRO A 73 -12.00 0.88 5.98
CA PRO A 73 -12.84 0.32 7.03
C PRO A 73 -12.03 -0.56 7.99
N GLY A 74 -12.23 -0.36 9.29
CA GLY A 74 -11.73 -1.29 10.32
C GLY A 74 -12.81 -2.30 10.69
N TYR A 75 -12.51 -3.60 10.60
CA TYR A 75 -13.52 -4.63 10.81
C TYR A 75 -13.64 -5.07 12.27
N GLY A 76 -12.54 -5.00 13.03
CA GLY A 76 -12.53 -5.20 14.48
C GLY A 76 -12.89 -6.62 14.97
N SER A 77 -13.16 -7.57 14.07
CA SER A 77 -13.37 -8.99 14.37
C SER A 77 -13.20 -9.85 13.11
N PRO A 78 -12.88 -11.15 13.23
CA PRO A 78 -12.77 -12.04 12.08
C PRO A 78 -14.09 -12.19 11.33
N ALA A 79 -15.22 -12.26 12.06
CA ALA A 79 -16.55 -12.37 11.46
C ALA A 79 -16.88 -11.21 10.51
N LYS A 80 -16.63 -9.97 10.94
CA LYS A 80 -16.86 -8.78 10.09
C LYS A 80 -15.90 -8.73 8.90
N ALA A 81 -14.63 -9.08 9.11
CA ALA A 81 -13.63 -9.06 8.05
C ALA A 81 -13.93 -10.13 6.97
N VAL A 82 -14.23 -11.36 7.40
CA VAL A 82 -14.62 -12.47 6.49
C VAL A 82 -15.93 -12.18 5.78
N ALA A 83 -16.89 -11.52 6.44
CA ALA A 83 -18.13 -11.11 5.80
C ALA A 83 -17.89 -10.12 4.66
N ALA A 84 -16.98 -9.16 4.86
CA ALA A 84 -16.65 -8.13 3.88
C ALA A 84 -15.81 -8.63 2.70
N ALA A 85 -14.99 -9.67 2.88
CA ALA A 85 -14.15 -10.21 1.82
C ALA A 85 -14.95 -11.05 0.81
N ASP A 86 -14.67 -10.90 -0.49
CA ASP A 86 -15.17 -11.81 -1.54
C ASP A 86 -14.41 -13.13 -1.53
N LEU A 87 -13.12 -13.07 -1.18
CA LEU A 87 -12.20 -14.21 -1.17
C LEU A 87 -11.39 -14.23 0.14
N VAL A 88 -11.36 -15.38 0.82
CA VAL A 88 -10.49 -15.60 1.99
C VAL A 88 -9.68 -16.87 1.77
N VAL A 89 -8.35 -16.73 1.73
CA VAL A 89 -7.43 -17.83 1.43
C VAL A 89 -6.17 -17.76 2.26
N THR A 90 -5.47 -18.88 2.39
CA THR A 90 -4.03 -18.82 2.64
C THR A 90 -3.27 -19.08 1.36
N GLY A 91 -2.12 -18.43 1.18
CA GLY A 91 -1.28 -18.66 0.02
C GLY A 91 0.17 -18.28 0.21
N VAL A 92 0.99 -18.67 -0.76
CA VAL A 92 2.43 -18.40 -0.80
C VAL A 92 2.76 -17.51 -2.01
N PRO A 93 3.45 -16.38 -1.82
CA PRO A 93 3.92 -15.53 -2.92
C PRO A 93 4.87 -16.26 -3.86
N LEU A 94 4.67 -16.10 -5.16
CA LEU A 94 5.52 -16.66 -6.22
C LEU A 94 6.47 -15.63 -6.82
N GLY A 95 6.08 -14.36 -6.78
CA GLY A 95 6.82 -13.24 -7.35
C GLY A 95 5.91 -12.02 -7.52
N SER A 96 6.51 -10.85 -7.65
CA SER A 96 5.80 -9.57 -7.77
C SER A 96 6.29 -8.77 -8.96
N ARG A 97 5.44 -7.84 -9.42
CA ARG A 97 5.78 -6.80 -10.40
C ARG A 97 5.20 -5.48 -9.94
N GLU A 98 5.92 -4.40 -10.21
CA GLU A 98 5.41 -3.05 -10.01
C GLU A 98 4.67 -2.58 -11.26
N THR A 99 3.61 -1.82 -11.09
CA THR A 99 2.85 -1.19 -12.17
C THR A 99 2.17 0.07 -11.66
N ILE A 100 1.64 0.90 -12.55
CA ILE A 100 0.93 2.12 -12.20
C ILE A 100 -0.56 1.88 -12.44
N LEU A 101 -1.36 2.05 -11.39
CA LEU A 101 -2.81 2.03 -11.46
C LEU A 101 -3.29 3.44 -11.82
N TYR A 102 -3.97 3.56 -12.96
CA TYR A 102 -4.58 4.81 -13.39
C TYR A 102 -6.08 4.78 -13.12
N PRO A 103 -6.69 5.92 -12.75
CA PRO A 103 -8.13 6.01 -12.61
C PRO A 103 -8.80 5.89 -13.97
N GLU A 104 -10.03 5.39 -13.96
CA GLU A 104 -10.92 5.53 -15.12
C GLU A 104 -11.29 7.00 -15.28
N ILE A 105 -11.16 7.49 -16.51
CA ILE A 105 -11.45 8.89 -16.84
C ILE A 105 -12.86 8.98 -17.41
N ASP A 106 -13.72 9.71 -16.72
CA ASP A 106 -15.05 10.08 -17.21
C ASP A 106 -15.29 11.56 -16.98
N PHE A 107 -15.36 12.33 -18.05
CA PHE A 107 -15.59 13.78 -18.00
C PHE A 107 -17.08 14.15 -17.93
N THR A 108 -17.97 13.19 -18.10
CA THR A 108 -19.36 13.43 -18.49
C THR A 108 -20.39 12.90 -17.52
N SER A 109 -20.05 11.90 -16.71
CA SER A 109 -20.97 11.35 -15.71
C SER A 109 -20.76 11.92 -14.31
N GLY A 110 -21.85 11.98 -13.54
CA GLY A 110 -21.85 12.48 -12.15
C GLY A 110 -21.96 14.00 -12.05
N THR A 111 -21.58 14.53 -10.89
CA THR A 111 -21.42 15.95 -10.61
C THR A 111 -20.00 16.22 -10.10
N PRO A 112 -19.50 17.46 -10.05
CA PRO A 112 -18.19 17.77 -9.50
C PRO A 112 -17.94 17.21 -8.08
N GLU A 113 -18.99 17.06 -7.28
CA GLU A 113 -18.91 16.50 -5.93
C GLU A 113 -18.72 14.97 -5.90
N THR A 114 -19.30 14.24 -6.86
CA THR A 114 -19.21 12.77 -6.93
C THR A 114 -18.15 12.29 -7.91
N ASN A 115 -17.78 13.15 -8.85
CA ASN A 115 -16.75 12.93 -9.86
C ASN A 115 -15.96 14.25 -10.04
N PRO A 116 -14.80 14.38 -9.39
CA PRO A 116 -13.96 15.56 -9.52
C PRO A 116 -13.47 15.84 -10.95
N GLN A 117 -13.60 14.86 -11.86
CA GLN A 117 -13.22 14.98 -13.27
C GLN A 117 -14.36 15.53 -14.15
N TYR A 118 -15.57 15.69 -13.61
CA TYR A 118 -16.73 16.14 -14.37
C TYR A 118 -16.50 17.54 -14.96
N GLY A 119 -16.69 17.65 -16.27
CA GLY A 119 -16.52 18.91 -17.02
C GLY A 119 -15.07 19.29 -17.33
N LEU A 120 -14.09 18.47 -16.95
CA LEU A 120 -12.70 18.63 -17.41
C LEU A 120 -12.53 18.16 -18.85
N THR A 121 -11.38 18.49 -19.44
CA THR A 121 -10.93 17.98 -20.73
C THR A 121 -9.61 17.23 -20.56
N TRP A 122 -9.16 16.54 -21.61
CA TRP A 122 -7.84 15.89 -21.62
C TRP A 122 -6.68 16.87 -21.40
N ASP A 123 -6.82 18.13 -21.82
CA ASP A 123 -5.80 19.17 -21.60
C ASP A 123 -5.71 19.61 -20.13
N ASP A 124 -6.77 19.35 -19.34
CA ASP A 124 -6.82 19.69 -17.92
C ASP A 124 -6.29 18.57 -17.01
N ILE A 125 -6.00 17.39 -17.58
CA ILE A 125 -5.56 16.21 -16.85
C ILE A 125 -4.07 15.93 -17.09
N ASP A 126 -3.33 15.78 -16.00
CA ASP A 126 -2.00 15.19 -16.00
C ASP A 126 -2.12 13.69 -15.66
N MET A 127 -2.04 12.84 -16.67
CA MET A 127 -2.21 11.40 -16.47
C MET A 127 -1.10 10.80 -15.62
N ASP A 128 0.13 11.27 -15.79
CA ASP A 128 1.29 10.75 -15.06
C ASP A 128 1.19 11.11 -13.58
N ALA A 129 0.65 12.28 -13.25
CA ALA A 129 0.41 12.72 -11.87
C ALA A 129 -0.78 12.02 -11.17
N MET A 130 -1.65 11.32 -11.92
CA MET A 130 -2.78 10.57 -11.37
C MET A 130 -2.48 9.09 -11.14
N GLY A 131 -1.34 8.60 -11.63
CA GLY A 131 -0.94 7.22 -11.43
C GLY A 131 -0.65 6.91 -9.96
N VAL A 132 -1.21 5.82 -9.44
CA VAL A 132 -0.85 5.28 -8.13
C VAL A 132 0.06 4.07 -8.35
N PRO A 133 1.32 4.08 -7.87
CA PRO A 133 2.17 2.91 -7.96
C PRO A 133 1.60 1.78 -7.09
N ILE A 134 1.48 0.61 -7.71
CA ILE A 134 1.03 -0.62 -7.06
C ILE A 134 2.02 -1.75 -7.30
N THR A 135 2.07 -2.67 -6.36
CA THR A 135 2.82 -3.92 -6.46
C THR A 135 1.83 -5.06 -6.58
N VAL A 136 1.85 -5.75 -7.72
CA VAL A 136 1.01 -6.93 -7.97
C VAL A 136 1.82 -8.18 -7.65
N THR A 137 1.37 -8.93 -6.65
CA THR A 137 2.00 -10.17 -6.20
C THR A 137 1.18 -11.37 -6.66
N ARG A 138 1.82 -12.31 -7.34
CA ARG A 138 1.21 -13.60 -7.67
C ARG A 138 1.28 -14.51 -6.45
N VAL A 139 0.13 -15.03 -6.02
CA VAL A 139 0.03 -15.87 -4.82
C VAL A 139 -0.56 -17.22 -5.22
N ARG A 140 0.15 -18.30 -4.89
CA ARG A 140 -0.39 -19.67 -5.01
C ARG A 140 -1.23 -20.01 -3.79
N VAL A 141 -2.50 -20.33 -4.02
CA VAL A 141 -3.46 -20.70 -2.99
C VAL A 141 -3.07 -22.05 -2.38
N THR A 142 -2.94 -22.08 -1.06
CA THR A 142 -2.64 -23.30 -0.27
C THR A 142 -3.85 -23.77 0.55
N ARG A 143 -4.80 -22.87 0.85
CA ARG A 143 -6.07 -23.18 1.51
C ARG A 143 -7.13 -22.19 1.08
N VAL A 144 -8.37 -22.66 0.99
CA VAL A 144 -9.54 -21.82 0.71
C VAL A 144 -10.45 -21.82 1.94
N ILE A 145 -10.80 -20.63 2.42
CA ILE A 145 -11.71 -20.42 3.55
C ILE A 145 -13.06 -19.92 3.05
N LYS A 146 -13.06 -18.96 2.11
CA LYS A 146 -14.24 -18.39 1.45
C LYS A 146 -13.90 -18.08 -0.01
N GLY A 147 -14.87 -18.20 -0.92
CA GLY A 147 -14.72 -17.84 -2.33
C GLY A 147 -14.60 -19.04 -3.28
N ALA A 148 -14.58 -18.76 -4.59
CA ALA A 148 -14.72 -19.79 -5.64
C ALA A 148 -13.40 -20.41 -6.14
N VAL A 149 -12.24 -19.89 -5.72
CA VAL A 149 -10.92 -20.41 -6.11
C VAL A 149 -10.66 -21.79 -5.50
N LYS A 150 -9.64 -22.47 -6.00
CA LYS A 150 -9.22 -23.81 -5.56
C LYS A 150 -7.79 -23.79 -5.05
N VAL A 151 -7.46 -24.76 -4.20
CA VAL A 151 -6.07 -25.00 -3.79
C VAL A 151 -5.23 -25.32 -5.03
N GLY A 152 -4.09 -24.65 -5.15
CA GLY A 152 -3.20 -24.72 -6.31
C GLY A 152 -3.40 -23.60 -7.33
N ASP A 153 -4.53 -22.90 -7.30
CA ASP A 153 -4.76 -21.74 -8.16
C ASP A 153 -3.75 -20.63 -7.87
N VAL A 154 -3.48 -19.81 -8.88
CA VAL A 154 -2.65 -18.61 -8.75
C VAL A 154 -3.53 -17.39 -8.93
N ILE A 155 -3.62 -16.60 -7.87
CA ILE A 155 -4.32 -15.31 -7.86
C ILE A 155 -3.31 -14.16 -7.94
N GLU A 156 -3.76 -13.00 -8.37
CA GLU A 156 -2.98 -11.77 -8.34
C GLU A 156 -3.55 -10.85 -7.26
N VAL A 157 -2.68 -10.42 -6.34
CA VAL A 157 -3.03 -9.50 -5.25
C VAL A 157 -2.33 -8.19 -5.49
N ALA A 158 -3.09 -7.11 -5.66
CA ALA A 158 -2.56 -5.76 -5.76
C ALA A 158 -2.42 -5.14 -4.37
N GLN A 159 -1.31 -4.42 -4.17
CA GLN A 159 -1.06 -3.63 -2.96
C GLN A 159 -0.57 -2.26 -3.37
N VAL A 160 -1.11 -1.20 -2.77
CA VAL A 160 -0.62 0.16 -2.95
C VAL A 160 0.82 0.27 -2.44
N GLY A 161 1.68 0.82 -3.27
CA GLY A 161 3.11 0.97 -3.02
C GLY A 161 3.98 0.29 -4.08
N GLY A 162 5.24 0.73 -4.15
CA GLY A 162 6.17 0.41 -5.21
C GLY A 162 6.92 1.67 -5.65
N THR A 163 7.44 1.68 -6.86
CA THR A 163 8.16 2.82 -7.41
C THR A 163 7.29 3.54 -8.44
N ASP A 164 7.20 4.86 -8.35
CA ASP A 164 6.55 5.68 -9.37
C ASP A 164 7.44 5.89 -10.61
N VAL A 165 6.90 6.58 -11.62
CA VAL A 165 7.59 6.85 -12.89
C VAL A 165 8.86 7.70 -12.73
N ASP A 166 8.96 8.49 -11.66
CA ASP A 166 10.09 9.36 -11.34
C ASP A 166 11.16 8.67 -10.47
N GLY A 167 10.92 7.41 -10.07
CA GLY A 167 11.82 6.65 -9.21
C GLY A 167 11.61 6.90 -7.70
N THR A 168 10.51 7.55 -7.32
CA THR A 168 10.10 7.73 -5.91
C THR A 168 9.50 6.44 -5.40
N VAL A 169 9.95 6.00 -4.23
CA VAL A 169 9.34 4.86 -3.54
C VAL A 169 8.10 5.36 -2.82
N VAL A 170 6.96 4.81 -3.15
CA VAL A 170 5.68 5.12 -2.51
C VAL A 170 5.28 3.95 -1.64
N ARG A 171 4.77 4.25 -0.44
CA ARG A 171 4.38 3.23 0.53
C ARG A 171 3.08 3.62 1.22
N GLU A 172 2.15 2.68 1.31
CA GLU A 172 1.01 2.84 2.20
C GLU A 172 1.47 2.72 3.66
N ARG A 173 1.12 3.72 4.47
CA ARG A 173 1.50 3.80 5.88
C ARG A 173 1.05 2.57 6.64
N ASN A 174 1.87 2.12 7.60
CA ASN A 174 1.62 0.95 8.46
C ASN A 174 1.40 -0.36 7.70
N THR A 175 1.85 -0.49 6.45
CA THR A 175 1.74 -1.74 5.70
C THR A 175 3.10 -2.28 5.26
N VAL A 176 3.14 -3.56 4.93
CA VAL A 176 4.30 -4.23 4.34
C VAL A 176 3.83 -4.97 3.09
N LEU A 177 4.57 -4.82 1.99
CA LEU A 177 4.26 -5.55 0.76
C LEU A 177 4.54 -7.05 0.95
N LEU A 178 3.74 -7.91 0.33
CA LEU A 178 3.95 -9.36 0.36
C LEU A 178 5.35 -9.76 -0.16
N SER A 179 5.84 -9.04 -1.16
CA SER A 179 7.19 -9.18 -1.72
C SER A 179 8.28 -8.90 -0.68
N GLU A 180 8.12 -7.85 0.11
CA GLU A 180 9.05 -7.43 1.16
C GLU A 180 9.02 -8.36 2.36
N ALA A 181 7.82 -8.75 2.80
CA ALA A 181 7.67 -9.72 3.89
C ALA A 181 8.33 -11.05 3.53
N THR A 182 8.19 -11.48 2.26
CA THR A 182 8.86 -12.69 1.74
C THR A 182 10.38 -12.53 1.71
N ALA A 183 10.87 -11.40 1.20
CA ALA A 183 12.30 -11.10 1.14
C ALA A 183 12.94 -11.02 2.54
N ALA A 184 12.27 -10.36 3.49
CA ALA A 184 12.73 -10.22 4.87
C ALA A 184 12.80 -11.57 5.60
N ALA A 185 11.83 -12.46 5.37
CA ALA A 185 11.84 -13.79 5.94
C ALA A 185 13.02 -14.62 5.39
N SER A 186 13.26 -14.55 4.07
CA SER A 186 14.41 -15.20 3.43
C SER A 186 15.75 -14.67 3.94
N ALA A 187 15.88 -13.35 4.09
CA ALA A 187 17.12 -12.70 4.54
C ALA A 187 17.45 -13.04 6.01
N ALA A 188 16.44 -13.22 6.85
CA ALA A 188 16.62 -13.51 8.26
C ALA A 188 17.01 -14.98 8.55
N GLY A 189 17.17 -15.84 7.53
CA GLY A 189 17.40 -17.27 7.70
C GLY A 189 16.29 -17.98 8.49
N ARG A 190 15.14 -17.31 8.66
CA ARG A 190 13.95 -17.86 9.29
C ARG A 190 13.25 -18.73 8.27
N SER A 191 12.53 -19.75 8.72
CA SER A 191 11.53 -20.36 7.86
C SER A 191 10.57 -19.26 7.42
N ALA A 192 10.37 -19.12 6.12
CA ALA A 192 9.34 -18.23 5.59
C ALA A 192 8.03 -18.50 6.33
N PRO A 193 7.16 -17.49 6.55
CA PRO A 193 5.83 -17.76 7.06
C PRO A 193 5.22 -18.89 6.21
N SER A 194 4.50 -19.81 6.88
CA SER A 194 3.94 -21.00 6.21
C SER A 194 2.99 -20.60 5.08
N GLY A 195 2.46 -19.39 5.18
CA GLY A 195 1.91 -18.61 4.09
C GLY A 195 1.42 -17.28 4.64
N PHE A 196 0.61 -16.61 3.85
CA PHE A 196 -0.12 -15.41 4.25
C PHE A 196 -1.61 -15.73 4.22
N LEU A 197 -2.34 -15.24 5.23
CA LEU A 197 -3.79 -15.17 5.23
C LEU A 197 -4.19 -13.89 4.50
N LEU A 198 -5.03 -14.04 3.49
CA LEU A 198 -5.46 -12.98 2.61
C LEU A 198 -6.98 -12.86 2.68
N LEU A 199 -7.47 -11.68 3.06
CA LEU A 199 -8.88 -11.30 3.03
C LEU A 199 -9.03 -10.25 1.93
N LEU A 200 -9.70 -10.64 0.86
CA LEU A 200 -9.60 -9.99 -0.43
C LEU A 200 -10.98 -9.59 -0.96
N SER A 201 -11.03 -8.43 -1.60
CA SER A 201 -12.13 -7.94 -2.44
C SER A 201 -11.76 -8.16 -3.90
N ASP A 202 -12.72 -8.55 -4.73
CA ASP A 202 -12.52 -8.60 -6.19
C ASP A 202 -12.60 -7.17 -6.74
N SER A 203 -11.52 -6.70 -7.35
CA SER A 203 -11.42 -5.36 -7.94
C SER A 203 -12.11 -5.28 -9.32
N GLY A 204 -12.62 -6.40 -9.84
CA GLY A 204 -13.33 -6.48 -11.12
C GLY A 204 -12.41 -6.45 -12.36
N ASN A 205 -11.09 -6.34 -12.16
CA ASN A 205 -10.08 -6.22 -13.22
C ASN A 205 -9.15 -7.45 -13.31
N GLY A 206 -9.51 -8.55 -12.66
CA GLY A 206 -8.70 -9.78 -12.59
C GLY A 206 -7.61 -9.77 -11.52
N THR A 207 -7.53 -8.70 -10.71
CA THR A 207 -6.73 -8.64 -9.48
C THR A 207 -7.65 -8.55 -8.25
N TYR A 208 -7.09 -8.91 -7.11
CA TYR A 208 -7.73 -8.77 -5.82
C TYR A 208 -7.02 -7.69 -4.99
N ASP A 209 -7.81 -6.88 -4.29
CA ASP A 209 -7.31 -5.95 -3.29
C ASP A 209 -7.57 -6.47 -1.88
N ALA A 210 -6.72 -6.12 -0.92
CA ALA A 210 -7.03 -6.40 0.47
C ALA A 210 -8.24 -5.58 0.92
N ILE A 211 -9.19 -6.19 1.64
CA ILE A 211 -10.35 -5.48 2.21
C ILE A 211 -9.96 -4.31 3.12
N ASN A 212 -8.73 -4.36 3.63
CA ASN A 212 -8.01 -3.34 4.38
C ASN A 212 -6.52 -3.73 4.31
N PRO A 213 -5.59 -2.83 3.97
CA PRO A 213 -4.17 -3.18 3.85
C PRO A 213 -3.49 -3.69 5.13
N GLU A 214 -3.95 -3.28 6.31
CA GLU A 214 -3.42 -3.72 7.62
C GLU A 214 -4.12 -5.00 8.12
N GLU A 215 -5.43 -5.14 7.90
CA GLU A 215 -6.23 -6.27 8.42
C GLU A 215 -6.40 -7.42 7.42
N GLY A 216 -6.16 -7.17 6.12
CA GLY A 216 -6.42 -8.12 5.03
C GLY A 216 -5.20 -8.89 4.53
N VAL A 217 -3.99 -8.52 4.96
CA VAL A 217 -2.74 -9.19 4.61
C VAL A 217 -1.98 -9.55 5.87
N LEU A 218 -2.06 -10.81 6.28
CA LEU A 218 -1.55 -11.28 7.57
C LEU A 218 -0.59 -12.45 7.39
N ALA A 219 0.44 -12.55 8.24
CA ALA A 219 1.31 -13.72 8.27
C ALA A 219 0.62 -14.87 9.00
N VAL A 220 0.89 -16.10 8.54
CA VAL A 220 0.46 -17.34 9.20
C VAL A 220 1.67 -18.23 9.44
N ASP A 221 1.85 -18.67 10.68
CA ASP A 221 2.89 -19.63 11.03
C ASP A 221 2.42 -21.09 10.85
N SER A 222 3.31 -22.05 11.12
CA SER A 222 3.01 -23.48 10.95
C SER A 222 2.00 -24.02 11.98
N ALA A 223 1.79 -23.32 13.09
CA ALA A 223 0.77 -23.64 14.09
C ALA A 223 -0.59 -23.00 13.76
N GLY A 224 -0.66 -22.17 12.72
CA GLY A 224 -1.86 -21.43 12.34
C GLY A 224 -2.07 -20.16 13.19
N ALA A 225 -1.06 -19.69 13.91
CA ALA A 225 -1.11 -18.38 14.54
C ALA A 225 -1.02 -17.30 13.47
N VAL A 226 -1.81 -16.25 13.66
CA VAL A 226 -1.94 -15.13 12.72
C VAL A 226 -1.28 -13.90 13.33
N SER A 227 -0.48 -13.18 12.55
CA SER A 227 0.17 -11.95 12.98
C SER A 227 0.14 -10.87 11.89
N MET A 228 0.22 -9.61 12.34
CA MET A 228 0.37 -8.47 11.42
C MET A 228 1.76 -8.48 10.78
N LEU A 229 1.85 -7.98 9.54
CA LEU A 229 3.13 -7.83 8.86
C LEU A 229 3.91 -6.59 9.30
N SER A 230 3.19 -5.54 9.70
CA SER A 230 3.75 -4.29 10.20
C SER A 230 3.58 -4.18 11.71
N GLU A 231 4.46 -3.40 12.34
CA GLU A 231 4.18 -2.83 13.67
C GLU A 231 3.26 -1.61 13.50
N SER A 232 1.99 -1.87 13.18
CA SER A 232 0.97 -0.82 13.09
C SER A 232 0.63 -0.24 14.47
N THR A 233 -0.19 0.81 14.51
CA THR A 233 -0.79 1.28 15.78
C THR A 233 -1.67 0.21 16.45
N ARG A 234 -2.14 -0.78 15.70
CA ARG A 234 -2.70 -2.01 16.27
C ARG A 234 -1.58 -2.99 16.60
N LYS A 235 -1.56 -3.41 17.86
CA LYS A 235 -0.60 -4.40 18.35
C LYS A 235 -0.95 -5.85 17.96
N SER A 236 -2.13 -6.08 17.36
CA SER A 236 -2.64 -7.43 17.08
C SER A 236 -3.64 -7.45 15.94
N PRO A 237 -3.69 -8.56 15.16
CA PRO A 237 -4.72 -8.77 14.13
C PRO A 237 -6.11 -8.90 14.74
N VAL A 238 -7.15 -8.78 13.91
CA VAL A 238 -8.55 -8.92 14.36
C VAL A 238 -8.89 -10.32 14.87
N GLY A 239 -8.15 -11.34 14.44
CA GLY A 239 -8.19 -12.71 14.96
C GLY A 239 -6.79 -13.28 15.09
N ALA A 240 -6.57 -14.06 16.15
CA ALA A 240 -5.25 -14.55 16.54
C ALA A 240 -4.87 -15.87 15.85
N THR A 241 -5.84 -16.60 15.32
CA THR A 241 -5.62 -17.92 14.73
C THR A 241 -6.39 -18.12 13.43
N LEU A 242 -5.85 -18.94 12.54
CA LEU A 242 -6.50 -19.32 11.29
C LEU A 242 -7.89 -19.95 11.53
N ALA A 243 -8.02 -20.71 12.63
CA ALA A 243 -9.26 -21.36 13.03
C ALA A 243 -10.39 -20.36 13.31
N GLU A 244 -10.09 -19.15 13.80
CA GLU A 244 -11.10 -18.10 14.02
C GLU A 244 -11.69 -17.61 12.70
N TYR A 245 -10.85 -17.43 11.67
CA TYR A 245 -11.31 -17.04 10.33
C TYR A 245 -12.09 -18.17 9.64
N GLU A 246 -11.67 -19.42 9.83
CA GLU A 246 -12.41 -20.59 9.34
C GLU A 246 -13.77 -20.74 10.02
N ALA A 247 -13.86 -20.49 11.32
CA ALA A 247 -15.12 -20.50 12.05
C ALA A 247 -16.05 -19.35 11.61
N ALA A 248 -15.48 -18.18 11.33
CA ALA A 248 -16.19 -17.01 10.84
C ALA A 248 -16.77 -17.16 9.42
N ALA A 249 -16.26 -18.10 8.62
CA ALA A 249 -16.70 -18.34 7.25
C ALA A 249 -17.85 -19.36 7.12
N ARG A 250 -18.29 -19.96 8.24
CA ARG A 250 -19.37 -20.95 8.30
C ARG A 250 -20.72 -20.28 8.50
#